data_AF-A0A182TTJ6-F1
#
_entry.id   AF-A0A182TTJ6-F1
#
_cell.length_a   1.000
_cell.length_b   1.000
_cell.length_c   1.000
_cell.angle_alpha   90.00
_cell.angle_beta   90.00
_cell.angle_gamma   90.00
#
_symmetry.space_group_name_H-M   'P 1'
#
loop_
_entity.id
_entity.type
_entity.pdbx_description
1 polymer ?
#
loop_
_entity_poly.entity_id
_entity_poly.type
_entity_poly.pdbx_seq_one_letter_code
_entity_poly.pdbx_strand_id
1 'polypeptide(L)'
;MTIGQAVYVNRYLVGLKNAFIQNVRVDMEKLEFNVTALMPALEMLGMFSMETVNDRHSVTDHSILTFSIRNTAVTFVGKGTLYTATSGTSGTAGKYLRLHLTIPQMVIGGSSLADSDRHLTDASRTVAAAKLKRLIEKDLRLQLAKRIQCVANEALAVTPFIKLFPV
;
A
#
# COMPACT_ATOMS: atom_id res chain seq x y z
N MET A 1 -22.58 24.23 3.47
CA MET A 1 -22.06 22.97 4.02
C MET A 1 -20.71 22.67 3.40
N THR A 2 -19.66 22.90 4.17
CA THR A 2 -18.28 22.74 3.71
C THR A 2 -17.74 21.45 4.33
N ILE A 3 -17.19 20.57 3.50
CA ILE A 3 -16.52 19.35 3.96
C ILE A 3 -15.22 19.78 4.66
N GLY A 4 -15.12 19.51 5.95
CA GLY A 4 -13.93 19.77 6.77
C GLY A 4 -12.87 18.67 6.61
N GLN A 5 -12.18 18.34 7.70
CA GLN A 5 -11.13 17.32 7.70
C GLN A 5 -11.73 15.91 7.61
N ALA A 6 -11.15 15.09 6.74
CA ALA A 6 -11.52 13.69 6.55
C ALA A 6 -10.33 12.80 6.89
N VAL A 7 -10.52 11.83 7.79
CA VAL A 7 -9.47 10.94 8.28
C VAL A 7 -9.88 9.48 8.10
N TYR A 8 -8.95 8.66 7.62
CA TYR A 8 -9.15 7.21 7.44
C TYR A 8 -8.13 6.46 8.31
N VAL A 9 -8.60 5.72 9.30
CA VAL A 9 -7.79 5.08 10.36
C VAL A 9 -8.17 3.61 10.58
N ASN A 10 -7.36 2.87 11.34
CA ASN A 10 -7.57 1.45 11.67
C ASN A 10 -7.86 0.60 10.44
N ARG A 11 -6.92 0.68 9.50
CA ARG A 11 -7.06 0.16 8.14
C ARG A 11 -6.44 -1.22 8.02
N TYR A 12 -7.18 -2.13 7.41
CA TYR A 12 -6.76 -3.49 7.14
C TYR A 12 -6.84 -3.74 5.64
N LEU A 13 -5.76 -4.27 5.06
CA LEU A 13 -5.70 -4.65 3.65
C LEU A 13 -5.65 -6.17 3.56
N VAL A 14 -6.59 -6.76 2.84
CA VAL A 14 -6.64 -8.20 2.57
C VAL A 14 -6.59 -8.47 1.07
N GLY A 15 -6.20 -9.68 0.69
CA GLY A 15 -6.13 -10.12 -0.72
C GLY A 15 -4.73 -10.16 -1.32
N LEU A 16 -3.71 -9.60 -0.64
CA LEU A 16 -2.31 -9.62 -1.13
C LEU A 16 -1.77 -11.04 -1.39
N LYS A 17 -2.23 -12.04 -0.63
CA LYS A 17 -1.85 -13.45 -0.83
C LYS A 17 -2.24 -14.01 -2.21
N ASN A 18 -3.24 -13.41 -2.86
CA ASN A 18 -3.74 -13.82 -4.16
C ASN A 18 -3.08 -13.02 -5.31
N ALA A 19 -2.05 -12.23 -5.01
CA ALA A 19 -1.33 -11.47 -6.02
C ALA A 19 -0.47 -12.39 -6.90
N PHE A 20 -0.43 -12.09 -8.19
CA PHE A 20 0.38 -12.78 -9.18
C PHE A 20 1.54 -11.90 -9.60
N ILE A 21 2.77 -12.40 -9.50
CA ILE A 21 3.93 -11.71 -10.06
C ILE A 21 3.91 -11.96 -11.58
N GLN A 22 3.78 -10.89 -12.37
CA GLN A 22 3.72 -10.96 -13.82
C GLN A 22 5.08 -10.81 -14.47
N ASN A 23 5.91 -9.92 -13.94
CA ASN A 23 7.22 -9.61 -14.51
C ASN A 23 8.19 -9.26 -13.40
N VAL A 24 9.42 -9.74 -13.54
CA VAL A 24 10.54 -9.43 -12.64
C VAL A 24 11.73 -9.09 -13.52
N ARG A 25 12.29 -7.90 -13.33
CA ARG A 25 13.54 -7.47 -13.95
C ARG A 25 14.49 -7.05 -12.85
N VAL A 26 15.71 -7.56 -12.91
CA VAL A 26 16.74 -7.27 -11.92
C VAL A 26 18.01 -6.88 -12.65
N ASP A 27 18.54 -5.71 -12.33
CA ASP A 27 19.88 -5.26 -12.72
C ASP A 27 20.76 -5.41 -11.47
N MET A 28 21.53 -6.49 -11.42
CA MET A 28 22.36 -6.83 -10.27
C MET A 28 23.61 -5.94 -10.15
N GLU A 29 24.06 -5.33 -11.24
CA GLU A 29 25.16 -4.38 -11.22
C GLU A 29 24.74 -3.06 -10.55
N LYS A 30 23.52 -2.60 -10.84
CA LYS A 30 22.96 -1.38 -10.24
C LYS A 30 22.15 -1.62 -8.96
N LEU A 31 21.90 -2.88 -8.62
CA LEU A 31 21.00 -3.30 -7.55
C LEU A 31 19.59 -2.72 -7.73
N GLU A 32 19.08 -2.74 -8.96
CA GLU A 32 17.74 -2.24 -9.29
C GLU A 32 16.79 -3.41 -9.54
N PHE A 33 15.64 -3.37 -8.88
CA PHE A 33 14.64 -4.42 -8.90
C PHE A 33 13.32 -3.83 -9.38
N ASN A 34 12.75 -4.38 -10.44
CA ASN A 34 11.45 -3.97 -10.96
C ASN A 34 10.53 -5.18 -10.99
N VAL A 35 9.43 -5.09 -10.24
CA VAL A 35 8.45 -6.18 -10.11
C VAL A 35 7.08 -5.64 -10.44
N THR A 36 6.44 -6.22 -11.45
CA THR A 36 5.03 -5.97 -11.76
C THR A 36 4.18 -7.10 -11.18
N ALA A 37 3.20 -6.75 -10.37
CA ALA A 37 2.27 -7.68 -9.76
C ALA A 37 0.82 -7.32 -10.13
N LEU A 38 0.01 -8.35 -10.38
CA LEU A 38 -1.43 -8.24 -10.53
C LEU A 38 -2.12 -8.67 -9.23
N MET A 39 -2.95 -7.81 -8.68
CA MET A 39 -3.76 -8.05 -7.50
C MET A 39 -5.22 -8.14 -7.94
N PRO A 40 -5.78 -9.36 -8.09
CA PRO A 40 -7.10 -9.57 -8.69
C PRO A 40 -8.22 -8.97 -7.83
N ALA A 41 -8.10 -9.11 -6.51
CA ALA A 41 -9.04 -8.57 -5.55
C ALA A 41 -8.30 -8.13 -4.29
N LEU A 42 -8.44 -6.86 -3.95
CA LEU A 42 -8.05 -6.30 -2.66
C LEU A 42 -9.29 -5.78 -1.96
N GLU A 43 -9.30 -5.89 -0.63
CA GLU A 43 -10.32 -5.25 0.19
C GLU A 43 -9.63 -4.48 1.30
N MET A 44 -10.09 -3.25 1.46
CA MET A 44 -9.62 -2.36 2.50
C MET A 44 -10.78 -2.05 3.44
N LEU A 45 -10.62 -2.39 4.70
CA LEU A 45 -11.57 -2.07 5.75
C LEU A 45 -10.94 -1.02 6.65
N GLY A 46 -11.69 0.01 7.01
CA GLY A 46 -11.20 1.00 7.96
C GLY A 46 -12.28 1.93 8.45
N MET A 47 -11.98 2.65 9.52
CA MET A 47 -12.86 3.66 10.07
C MET A 47 -12.60 5.00 9.38
N PHE A 48 -13.67 5.62 8.93
CA PHE A 48 -13.68 6.94 8.33
C PHE A 48 -14.34 7.93 9.29
N SER A 49 -13.69 9.05 9.52
CA SER A 49 -14.25 10.17 10.29
C SER A 49 -14.24 11.42 9.41
N MET A 50 -15.39 12.07 9.30
CA MET A 50 -15.56 13.28 8.50
C MET A 50 -16.23 14.36 9.33
N GLU A 51 -15.53 15.47 9.48
CA GLU A 51 -16.12 16.67 10.07
C GLU A 51 -16.79 17.50 8.99
N THR A 52 -18.08 17.80 9.18
CA THR A 52 -18.83 18.73 8.34
C THR A 52 -19.10 20.00 9.13
N VAL A 53 -18.76 21.15 8.52
CA VAL A 53 -18.98 22.46 9.14
C VAL A 53 -20.11 23.16 8.39
N ASN A 54 -21.17 23.50 9.12
CA ASN A 54 -22.20 24.45 8.70
C ASN A 54 -22.12 25.69 9.59
N ASP A 55 -22.70 26.81 9.14
CA ASP A 55 -22.53 28.16 9.70
C ASP A 55 -22.76 28.32 11.23
N ARG A 56 -23.25 27.30 11.93
CA ARG A 56 -23.41 27.31 13.40
C ARG A 56 -23.01 26.02 14.14
N HIS A 57 -22.75 24.89 13.47
CA HIS A 57 -22.51 23.59 14.12
C HIS A 57 -21.50 22.75 13.30
N SER A 58 -20.55 22.10 14.00
CA SER A 58 -19.74 21.02 13.44
C SER A 58 -20.37 19.66 13.79
N VAL A 59 -20.47 18.77 12.81
CA VAL A 59 -20.93 17.40 13.00
C VAL A 59 -19.84 16.46 12.52
N THR A 60 -19.42 15.54 13.40
CA THR A 60 -18.41 14.52 13.09
C THR A 60 -19.09 13.17 12.87
N ASP A 61 -19.16 12.75 11.62
CA ASP A 61 -19.70 11.45 11.22
C ASP A 61 -18.59 10.40 11.27
N HIS A 62 -18.88 9.25 11.88
CA HIS A 62 -18.00 8.09 11.92
C HIS A 62 -18.68 6.92 11.19
N SER A 63 -17.98 6.33 10.22
CA SER A 63 -18.48 5.19 9.46
C SER A 63 -17.40 4.14 9.28
N ILE A 64 -17.78 2.87 9.25
CA ILE A 64 -16.89 1.80 8.81
C ILE A 64 -17.05 1.65 7.30
N LEU A 65 -15.95 1.83 6.57
CA LEU A 65 -15.92 1.75 5.13
C LEU A 65 -15.20 0.49 4.67
N THR A 66 -15.83 -0.20 3.73
CA THR A 66 -15.19 -1.26 2.94
C THR A 66 -14.95 -0.73 1.54
N PHE A 67 -13.68 -0.64 1.16
CA PHE A 67 -13.25 -0.26 -0.17
C PHE A 67 -12.73 -1.50 -0.90
N SER A 68 -13.52 -1.99 -1.85
CA SER A 68 -13.19 -3.14 -2.67
C SER A 68 -12.50 -2.68 -3.94
N ILE A 69 -11.35 -3.27 -4.24
CA ILE A 69 -10.53 -2.95 -5.41
C ILE A 69 -10.37 -4.24 -6.21
N ARG A 70 -10.49 -4.14 -7.54
CA ARG A 70 -10.44 -5.27 -8.46
C ARG A 70 -9.46 -4.99 -9.60
N ASN A 71 -8.81 -6.04 -10.08
CA ASN A 71 -7.91 -6.02 -11.23
C ASN A 71 -6.87 -4.90 -11.14
N THR A 72 -6.11 -4.88 -10.04
CA THR A 72 -5.09 -3.85 -9.80
C THR A 72 -3.73 -4.33 -10.30
N ALA A 73 -3.10 -3.58 -11.19
CA ALA A 73 -1.71 -3.80 -11.57
C ALA A 73 -0.81 -2.81 -10.82
N VAL A 74 0.26 -3.31 -10.20
CA VAL A 74 1.19 -2.52 -9.41
C VAL A 74 2.61 -2.79 -9.89
N THR A 75 3.34 -1.73 -10.21
CA THR A 75 4.78 -1.82 -10.50
C THR A 75 5.54 -1.32 -9.28
N PHE A 76 6.34 -2.20 -8.69
CA PHE A 76 7.27 -1.90 -7.62
C PHE A 76 8.66 -1.67 -8.21
N VAL A 77 9.30 -0.58 -7.82
CA VAL A 77 10.70 -0.30 -8.14
C VAL A 77 11.49 -0.22 -6.84
N GLY A 78 12.45 -1.12 -6.71
CA GLY A 78 13.37 -1.23 -5.59
C GLY A 78 14.78 -0.81 -5.97
N LYS A 79 15.36 0.10 -5.20
CA LYS A 79 16.78 0.44 -5.27
C LYS A 79 17.51 -0.18 -4.08
N GLY A 80 18.51 -1.00 -4.35
CA GLY A 80 19.29 -1.71 -3.36
C GLY A 80 20.49 -0.92 -2.85
N THR A 81 20.82 -1.14 -1.58
CA THR A 81 22.09 -0.76 -0.98
C THR A 81 22.65 -1.94 -0.21
N LEU A 82 23.97 -2.15 -0.31
CA LEU A 82 24.65 -3.17 0.47
C LEU A 82 25.16 -2.56 1.78
N TYR A 83 24.94 -3.27 2.88
CA TYR A 83 25.50 -2.91 4.18
C TYR A 83 26.20 -4.13 4.79
N THR A 84 27.24 -3.86 5.58
CA THR A 84 27.96 -4.91 6.30
C THR A 84 27.31 -5.12 7.66
N ALA A 85 26.99 -6.36 7.99
CA ALA A 85 26.51 -6.74 9.32
C ALA A 85 27.15 -8.07 9.74
N THR A 86 27.29 -8.26 11.04
CA THR A 86 27.78 -9.50 11.63
C THR A 86 26.64 -10.51 11.67
N SER A 87 26.84 -11.69 11.10
CA SER A 87 25.85 -12.76 11.21
C SER A 87 25.83 -13.30 12.64
N GLY A 88 24.66 -13.26 13.29
CA GLY A 88 24.50 -13.69 14.68
C GLY A 88 24.83 -15.16 14.95
N THR A 89 24.95 -16.00 13.91
CA THR A 89 25.23 -17.43 14.04
C THR A 89 26.69 -17.82 13.80
N SER A 90 27.49 -16.99 13.12
CA SER A 90 28.88 -17.32 12.76
C SER A 90 29.91 -16.28 13.21
N GLY A 91 29.48 -15.11 13.70
CA GLY A 91 30.39 -14.01 14.05
C GLY A 91 31.14 -13.42 12.85
N THR A 92 30.84 -13.88 11.63
CA THR A 92 31.48 -13.39 10.40
C THR A 92 30.71 -12.19 9.84
N ALA A 93 31.46 -11.18 9.42
CA ALA A 93 30.89 -10.03 8.72
C ALA A 93 30.44 -10.45 7.31
N GLY A 94 29.16 -10.23 7.00
CA GLY A 94 28.56 -10.47 5.69
C GLY A 94 28.02 -9.16 5.10
N LYS A 95 27.94 -9.10 3.76
CA LYS A 95 27.19 -8.05 3.06
C LYS A 95 25.73 -8.47 2.92
N TYR A 96 24.82 -7.60 3.30
CA TYR A 96 23.38 -7.79 3.26
C TYR A 96 22.74 -6.73 2.36
N LEU A 97 21.64 -7.10 1.71
CA LEU A 97 20.89 -6.21 0.82
C LEU A 97 19.79 -5.51 1.60
N ARG A 98 19.67 -4.20 1.40
CA ARG A 98 18.52 -3.41 1.84
C ARG A 98 17.90 -2.75 0.63
N LEU A 99 16.58 -2.81 0.52
CA LEU A 99 15.81 -2.20 -0.55
C LEU A 99 15.11 -0.94 -0.06
N HIS A 100 15.13 0.09 -0.91
CA HIS A 100 14.20 1.19 -0.88
C HIS A 100 13.15 0.98 -1.99
N LEU A 101 11.90 0.73 -1.62
CA LEU A 101 10.81 0.43 -2.56
C LEU A 101 9.93 1.65 -2.79
N THR A 102 9.54 1.83 -4.04
CA THR A 102 8.56 2.81 -4.49
C THR A 102 7.55 2.15 -5.42
N ILE A 103 6.37 2.74 -5.55
CA ILE A 103 5.34 2.33 -6.50
C ILE A 103 5.14 3.48 -7.50
N PRO A 104 5.93 3.55 -8.58
CA PRO A 104 5.76 4.59 -9.60
C PRO A 104 4.44 4.49 -10.33
N GLN A 105 3.88 3.28 -10.46
CA GLN A 105 2.64 3.03 -11.17
C GLN A 105 1.76 2.04 -10.43
N MET A 106 0.50 2.42 -10.25
CA MET A 106 -0.58 1.57 -9.77
C MET A 106 -1.82 1.89 -10.58
N VAL A 107 -2.32 0.89 -11.32
CA VAL A 107 -3.52 0.99 -12.15
C VAL A 107 -4.61 0.15 -11.52
N ILE A 108 -5.74 0.75 -11.20
CA ILE A 108 -6.91 0.08 -10.61
C ILE A 108 -7.95 -0.10 -11.71
N GLY A 109 -8.28 -1.36 -12.05
CA GLY A 109 -9.29 -1.66 -13.07
C GLY A 109 -10.71 -1.36 -12.61
N GLY A 110 -11.03 -1.61 -11.34
CA GLY A 110 -12.33 -1.26 -10.77
C GLY A 110 -12.26 -1.10 -9.25
N SER A 111 -13.10 -0.23 -8.70
CA SER A 111 -13.26 -0.15 -7.25
C SER A 111 -14.61 0.41 -6.83
N SER A 112 -15.12 -0.11 -5.73
CA SER A 112 -16.40 0.24 -5.12
C SER A 112 -16.21 0.56 -3.65
N LEU A 113 -16.97 1.54 -3.15
CA LEU A 113 -17.00 1.91 -1.75
C LEU A 113 -18.35 1.52 -1.18
N ALA A 114 -18.35 0.68 -0.14
CA ALA A 114 -19.53 0.33 0.63
C ALA A 114 -19.41 0.94 2.03
N ASP A 115 -20.47 1.62 2.44
CA ASP A 115 -20.64 2.11 3.81
C ASP A 115 -21.57 1.14 4.56
N SER A 116 -21.14 0.74 5.75
CA SER A 116 -21.87 -0.19 6.61
C SER A 116 -23.15 0.42 7.16
N ASP A 117 -23.22 1.76 7.27
CA ASP A 117 -24.17 2.42 8.19
C ASP A 117 -25.38 3.15 7.56
N ARG A 118 -25.56 3.22 6.22
CA ARG A 118 -26.88 3.39 5.50
C ARG A 118 -26.77 4.00 4.08
N HIS A 119 -27.81 3.69 3.27
CA HIS A 119 -28.32 4.34 2.05
C HIS A 119 -27.66 5.70 1.65
N LEU A 120 -26.83 5.67 0.62
CA LEU A 120 -26.19 6.85 0.01
C LEU A 120 -26.90 7.22 -1.30
N THR A 121 -28.03 7.93 -1.24
CA THR A 121 -28.82 8.32 -2.44
C THR A 121 -28.66 9.78 -2.87
N ASP A 122 -27.75 10.56 -2.28
CA ASP A 122 -27.71 12.02 -2.50
C ASP A 122 -26.53 12.48 -3.37
N ALA A 123 -26.82 13.33 -4.38
CA ALA A 123 -25.88 13.72 -5.44
C ALA A 123 -24.70 14.62 -4.97
N SER A 124 -24.81 15.22 -3.78
CA SER A 124 -23.71 15.94 -3.13
C SER A 124 -22.66 14.99 -2.52
N ARG A 125 -23.07 13.75 -2.17
CA ARG A 125 -22.18 12.71 -1.61
C ARG A 125 -21.35 11.99 -2.67
N THR A 126 -21.73 11.99 -3.94
CA THR A 126 -20.93 11.38 -5.04
C THR A 126 -19.60 12.09 -5.25
N VAL A 127 -19.56 13.43 -5.15
CA VAL A 127 -18.30 14.20 -5.24
C VAL A 127 -17.41 13.94 -4.02
N ALA A 128 -18.01 13.82 -2.83
CA ALA A 128 -17.29 13.44 -1.61
C ALA A 128 -16.73 12.00 -1.70
N ALA A 129 -17.51 11.05 -2.22
CA ALA A 129 -17.09 9.66 -2.44
C ALA A 129 -15.92 9.56 -3.43
N ALA A 130 -15.95 10.33 -4.52
CA ALA A 130 -14.84 10.37 -5.48
C ALA A 130 -13.55 10.96 -4.87
N LYS A 131 -13.66 12.03 -4.08
CA LYS A 131 -12.51 12.59 -3.33
C LYS A 131 -11.97 11.60 -2.30
N LEU A 132 -12.85 10.94 -1.56
CA LEU A 132 -12.49 9.94 -0.57
C LEU A 132 -11.79 8.74 -1.20
N LYS A 133 -12.33 8.22 -2.30
CA LYS A 133 -11.70 7.16 -3.09
C LYS A 133 -10.27 7.53 -3.49
N ARG A 134 -10.05 8.75 -4.00
CA ARG A 134 -8.69 9.23 -4.34
C ARG A 134 -7.77 9.30 -3.13
N LEU A 135 -8.27 9.71 -1.95
CA LEU A 135 -7.50 9.72 -0.71
C LEU A 135 -7.11 8.30 -0.29
N ILE A 136 -8.05 7.37 -0.33
CA ILE A 136 -7.84 5.96 -0.01
C ILE A 136 -6.81 5.33 -0.98
N GLU A 137 -6.93 5.58 -2.28
CA GLU A 137 -5.98 5.07 -3.29
C GLU A 137 -4.56 5.63 -3.10
N LYS A 138 -4.44 6.93 -2.77
CA LYS A 138 -3.15 7.57 -2.49
C LYS A 138 -2.51 6.98 -1.23
N ASP A 139 -3.29 6.81 -0.17
CA ASP A 139 -2.83 6.20 1.08
C ASP A 139 -2.44 4.73 0.86
N LEU A 140 -3.26 3.96 0.14
CA LEU A 140 -2.95 2.58 -0.23
C LEU A 140 -1.60 2.49 -0.91
N ARG A 141 -1.33 3.32 -1.92
CA ARG A 141 -0.05 3.32 -2.64
C ARG A 141 1.12 3.56 -1.68
N LEU A 142 1.01 4.55 -0.79
CA LEU A 142 2.06 4.89 0.16
C LEU A 142 2.30 3.76 1.19
N GLN A 143 1.22 3.24 1.77
CA GLN A 143 1.29 2.22 2.82
C GLN A 143 1.73 0.88 2.26
N LEU A 144 1.25 0.48 1.08
CA LEU A 144 1.64 -0.75 0.42
C LEU A 144 3.15 -0.78 0.15
N ALA A 145 3.71 0.30 -0.42
CA ALA A 145 5.15 0.40 -0.66
C ALA A 145 5.95 0.23 0.64
N LYS A 146 5.58 0.98 1.69
CA LYS A 146 6.26 0.92 3.00
C LYS A 146 6.18 -0.46 3.65
N ARG A 147 5.01 -1.10 3.64
CA ARG A 147 4.79 -2.40 4.28
C ARG A 147 5.53 -3.52 3.55
N ILE A 148 5.46 -3.55 2.22
CA ILE A 148 6.24 -4.51 1.41
C ILE A 148 7.74 -4.29 1.60
N GLN A 149 8.20 -3.03 1.70
CA GLN A 149 9.62 -2.73 1.96
C GLN A 149 10.07 -3.26 3.31
N CYS A 150 9.24 -3.10 4.34
CA CYS A 150 9.54 -3.60 5.69
C CYS A 150 9.73 -5.11 5.66
N VAL A 151 8.73 -5.85 5.16
CA VAL A 151 8.76 -7.32 5.09
C VAL A 151 9.89 -7.81 4.21
N ALA A 152 10.11 -7.19 3.05
CA ALA A 152 11.21 -7.56 2.15
C ALA A 152 12.57 -7.37 2.83
N ASN A 153 12.79 -6.25 3.52
CA ASN A 153 14.05 -6.00 4.21
C ASN A 153 14.26 -6.90 5.43
N GLU A 154 13.19 -7.27 6.14
CA GLU A 154 13.25 -8.29 7.20
C GLU A 154 13.70 -9.62 6.63
N ALA A 155 13.14 -10.07 5.50
CA ALA A 155 13.54 -11.31 4.84
C ALA A 155 14.99 -11.25 4.31
N LEU A 156 15.38 -10.15 3.67
CA LEU A 156 16.73 -9.95 3.15
C LEU A 156 17.80 -9.83 4.25
N ALA A 157 17.44 -9.40 5.45
CA ALA A 157 18.35 -9.35 6.59
C ALA A 157 18.70 -10.75 7.14
N VAL A 158 17.91 -11.79 6.84
CA VAL A 158 18.15 -13.14 7.34
C VAL A 158 19.33 -13.81 6.62
N THR A 159 19.58 -13.46 5.36
CA THR A 159 20.55 -14.17 4.52
C THR A 159 21.49 -13.20 3.80
N PRO A 160 22.82 -13.41 3.86
CA PRO A 160 23.78 -12.58 3.13
C PRO A 160 23.52 -12.55 1.62
N PHE A 161 23.85 -11.42 1.00
CA PHE A 161 23.61 -11.15 -0.42
C PHE A 161 24.14 -12.26 -1.35
N ILE A 162 25.37 -12.73 -1.12
CA ILE A 162 26.02 -13.75 -1.96
C ILE A 162 25.31 -15.11 -1.94
N LYS A 163 24.53 -15.40 -0.89
CA LYS A 163 23.74 -16.63 -0.79
C LYS A 163 22.38 -16.50 -1.47
N LEU A 164 21.81 -15.30 -1.49
CA LEU A 164 20.54 -15.01 -2.17
C LEU A 164 20.72 -14.91 -3.69
N PHE A 165 21.87 -14.42 -4.12
CA PHE A 165 22.18 -14.18 -5.53
C PHE A 165 23.55 -14.78 -5.88
N PRO A 166 23.63 -16.11 -6.06
CA PRO A 166 24.85 -16.75 -6.53
C PRO A 166 25.17 -16.29 -7.95
N VAL A 167 26.44 -15.99 -8.20
CA VAL A 167 26.98 -15.65 -9.52
C VAL A 167 27.36 -16.93 -10.26
#